data_AF-A0A7C4IRW5-F1
#
_entry.id   AF-A0A7C4IRW5-F1
#
_cell.length_a   1.000
_cell.length_b   1.000
_cell.length_c   1.000
_cell.angle_alpha   90.00
_cell.angle_beta   90.00
_cell.angle_gamma   90.00
#
_symmetry.space_group_name_H-M   'P 1'
#
loop_
_entity.id
_entity.type
_entity.pdbx_description
1 polymer ?
#
loop_
_entity_poly.entity_id
_entity_poly.type
_entity_poly.pdbx_seq_one_letter_code
_entity_poly.pdbx_strand_id
1 'polypeptide(L)'
;MSGTNCSRHLGMGAKEAKGISRRRLLWTAGGGLAAAAVGVPLVRWLRPKRHPVFLAAGQKYDGPLAQTIAEGLTSVGFDPAWVRDRTVLLKPNMVEPTRAASHMTTHPAVVAAAAEVFLRWGAEVIVGEGPGHVRDTEMALVESGIADAVKDQRLRFLDINYAEVREAPNRGRVSVLKTLAFPAELLSADWIVSMPKL
;
A
#
# COMPACT_ATOMS: atom_id res chain seq x y z
N MET A 1 -37.55 -77.94 62.40
CA MET A 1 -36.37 -77.90 61.51
C MET A 1 -36.44 -76.57 60.77
N SER A 2 -35.71 -75.55 61.25
CA SER A 2 -34.39 -75.13 60.72
C SER A 2 -34.51 -74.57 59.29
N GLY A 3 -34.17 -73.32 58.97
CA GLY A 3 -33.50 -72.26 59.71
C GLY A 3 -33.29 -70.99 58.85
N THR A 4 -32.74 -69.96 59.51
CA THR A 4 -31.77 -68.93 59.03
C THR A 4 -32.12 -67.86 58.00
N ASN A 5 -32.44 -66.67 58.51
CA ASN A 5 -31.72 -65.37 58.41
C ASN A 5 -30.64 -65.19 57.31
N CYS A 6 -30.74 -64.17 56.46
CA CYS A 6 -29.59 -63.32 56.08
C CYS A 6 -30.00 -62.06 55.28
N SER A 7 -29.76 -60.89 55.86
CA SER A 7 -29.77 -59.58 55.23
C SER A 7 -28.69 -59.48 54.15
N ARG A 8 -29.01 -58.91 52.97
CA ARG A 8 -28.00 -58.37 52.05
C ARG A 8 -28.40 -56.98 51.58
N HIS A 9 -27.68 -56.00 52.13
CA HIS A 9 -27.43 -54.71 51.51
C HIS A 9 -26.88 -54.90 50.09
N LEU A 10 -27.55 -54.33 49.10
CA LEU A 10 -26.97 -54.06 47.78
C LEU A 10 -27.01 -52.56 47.57
N GLY A 11 -25.91 -51.91 47.98
CA GLY A 11 -25.53 -50.64 47.40
C GLY A 11 -24.98 -50.90 46.01
N MET A 12 -25.59 -50.27 45.00
CA MET A 12 -24.97 -50.09 43.68
C MET A 12 -25.09 -48.61 43.36
N GLY A 13 -23.95 -47.92 43.44
CA GLY A 13 -23.82 -46.50 43.24
C GLY A 13 -24.30 -46.09 41.86
N ALA A 14 -25.22 -45.13 41.83
CA ALA A 14 -25.48 -44.34 40.65
C ALA A 14 -24.16 -43.67 40.23
N LYS A 15 -23.67 -43.99 39.04
CA LYS A 15 -22.62 -43.20 38.39
C LYS A 15 -23.21 -41.81 38.13
N GLU A 16 -22.86 -40.87 38.99
CA GLU A 16 -23.16 -39.46 38.83
C GLU A 16 -22.66 -38.98 37.45
N ALA A 17 -23.60 -38.64 36.55
CA ALA A 17 -23.25 -37.88 35.37
C ALA A 17 -22.73 -36.53 35.84
N LYS A 18 -21.42 -36.28 35.67
CA LYS A 18 -20.79 -34.98 35.97
C LYS A 18 -21.46 -33.90 35.12
N GLY A 19 -22.52 -33.30 35.65
CA GLY A 19 -23.21 -32.16 35.05
C GLY A 19 -22.23 -31.02 34.85
N ILE A 20 -22.23 -30.45 33.64
CA ILE A 20 -21.44 -29.26 33.35
C ILE A 20 -21.98 -28.14 34.24
N SER A 21 -21.23 -27.82 35.31
CA SER A 21 -21.59 -26.73 36.22
C SER A 21 -21.74 -25.43 35.44
N ARG A 22 -22.80 -24.66 35.73
CA ARG A 22 -23.04 -23.31 35.17
C ARG A 22 -21.82 -22.41 35.30
N ARG A 23 -21.02 -22.60 36.36
CA ARG A 23 -19.75 -21.90 36.58
C ARG A 23 -18.70 -22.26 35.52
N ARG A 24 -18.59 -23.54 35.16
CA ARG A 24 -17.68 -24.02 34.10
C ARG A 24 -18.10 -23.47 32.73
N LEU A 25 -19.41 -23.45 32.45
CA LEU A 25 -19.96 -22.88 31.23
C LEU A 25 -19.67 -21.37 31.10
N LEU A 26 -19.79 -20.61 32.19
CA LEU A 26 -19.47 -19.18 32.25
C LEU A 26 -17.96 -18.91 32.06
N TRP A 27 -17.08 -19.72 32.68
CA TRP A 27 -15.63 -19.60 32.47
C TRP A 27 -15.23 -19.94 31.04
N THR A 28 -15.84 -20.96 30.42
CA THR A 28 -15.55 -21.31 29.02
C THR A 28 -16.12 -20.28 28.04
N ALA A 29 -17.31 -19.75 28.28
CA ALA A 29 -17.92 -18.72 27.44
C ALA A 29 -17.20 -17.37 27.58
N GLY A 30 -16.89 -16.94 28.81
CA GLY A 30 -16.14 -15.72 29.10
C GLY A 30 -14.69 -15.80 28.62
N GLY A 31 -14.02 -16.95 28.80
CA GLY A 31 -12.67 -17.19 28.30
C GLY A 31 -12.59 -17.20 26.77
N GLY A 32 -13.57 -17.80 26.09
CA GLY A 32 -13.68 -17.77 24.63
C GLY A 32 -13.90 -16.36 24.07
N LEU A 33 -14.77 -15.57 24.71
CA LEU A 33 -15.00 -14.17 24.34
C LEU A 33 -13.78 -13.29 24.56
N ALA A 34 -13.08 -13.43 25.68
CA ALA A 34 -11.85 -12.67 25.96
C ALA A 34 -10.71 -13.04 25.00
N ALA A 35 -10.52 -14.33 24.74
CA ALA A 35 -9.52 -14.82 23.79
C ALA A 35 -9.84 -14.38 22.35
N ALA A 36 -11.11 -14.32 21.94
CA ALA A 36 -11.50 -13.79 20.64
C ALA A 36 -11.34 -12.25 20.56
N ALA A 37 -11.70 -11.52 21.62
CA ALA A 37 -11.59 -10.06 21.68
C ALA A 37 -10.15 -9.57 21.57
N VAL A 38 -9.18 -10.33 22.08
CA VAL A 38 -7.73 -10.01 21.95
C VAL A 38 -7.12 -10.70 20.73
N GLY A 39 -7.45 -11.97 20.51
CA GLY A 39 -6.85 -12.81 19.46
C GLY A 39 -7.22 -12.39 18.05
N VAL A 40 -8.47 -11.98 17.78
CA VAL A 40 -8.88 -11.54 16.44
C VAL A 40 -8.19 -10.24 15.99
N PRO A 41 -8.14 -9.17 16.80
CA PRO A 41 -7.40 -7.97 16.42
C PRO A 41 -5.88 -8.22 16.36
N LEU A 42 -5.32 -9.04 17.25
CA LEU A 42 -3.90 -9.41 17.20
C LEU A 42 -3.56 -10.19 15.93
N VAL A 43 -4.37 -11.19 15.56
CA VAL A 43 -4.20 -11.96 14.32
C VAL A 43 -4.40 -11.08 13.08
N ARG A 44 -5.35 -10.13 13.10
CA ARG A 44 -5.52 -9.16 12.00
C ARG A 44 -4.35 -8.19 11.90
N TRP A 45 -3.78 -7.76 13.02
CA TRP A 45 -2.61 -6.89 13.07
C TRP A 45 -1.34 -7.61 12.60
N LEU A 46 -1.19 -8.89 12.97
CA LEU A 46 -0.06 -9.74 12.57
C LEU A 46 -0.19 -10.28 11.13
N ARG A 47 -1.39 -10.30 10.54
CA ARG A 47 -1.57 -10.77 9.17
C ARG A 47 -0.99 -9.75 8.18
N PRO A 48 0.05 -10.13 7.40
CA PRO A 48 0.59 -9.23 6.41
C PRO A 48 -0.48 -8.91 5.37
N LYS A 49 -0.68 -7.62 5.09
CA LYS A 49 -1.53 -7.18 3.98
C LYS A 49 -0.89 -7.66 2.68
N ARG A 50 -1.60 -8.49 1.94
CA ARG A 50 -1.19 -8.89 0.60
C ARG A 50 -1.77 -7.90 -0.39
N HIS A 51 -0.93 -7.44 -1.31
CA HIS A 51 -1.32 -6.57 -2.41
C HIS A 51 -1.04 -7.29 -3.73
N PRO A 52 -1.92 -7.19 -4.73
CA PRO A 52 -1.64 -7.73 -6.05
C PRO A 52 -0.44 -7.01 -6.64
N VAL A 53 0.45 -7.77 -7.29
CA VAL A 53 1.66 -7.26 -7.93
C VAL A 53 1.72 -7.85 -9.33
N PHE A 54 2.06 -7.01 -10.30
CA PHE A 54 2.33 -7.42 -11.67
C PHE A 54 3.84 -7.40 -11.92
N LEU A 55 4.35 -8.42 -12.59
CA LEU A 55 5.75 -8.55 -12.96
C LEU A 55 5.84 -8.75 -14.48
N ALA A 56 6.49 -7.80 -15.17
CA ALA A 56 6.84 -7.93 -16.58
C ALA A 56 8.34 -8.12 -16.72
N ALA A 57 8.76 -9.26 -17.26
CA ALA A 57 10.16 -9.56 -17.53
C ALA A 57 10.56 -9.14 -18.96
N GLY A 58 11.86 -8.93 -19.18
CA GLY A 58 12.43 -8.73 -20.53
C GLY A 58 12.06 -7.40 -21.20
N GLN A 59 11.61 -6.41 -20.44
CA GLN A 59 11.26 -5.11 -20.97
C GLN A 59 12.51 -4.32 -21.37
N LYS A 60 12.35 -3.47 -22.38
CA LYS A 60 13.38 -2.54 -22.86
C LYS A 60 12.83 -1.12 -22.89
N TYR A 61 13.68 -0.12 -22.72
CA TYR A 61 13.25 1.28 -22.69
C TYR A 61 12.74 1.81 -24.03
N ASP A 62 13.15 1.20 -25.14
CA ASP A 62 12.66 1.46 -26.50
C ASP A 62 11.48 0.53 -26.88
N GLY A 63 11.01 -0.28 -25.95
CA GLY A 63 9.89 -1.20 -26.13
C GLY A 63 8.52 -0.56 -25.86
N PRO A 64 7.44 -1.36 -25.91
CA PRO A 64 6.06 -0.89 -25.73
C PRO A 64 5.70 -0.67 -24.25
N LEU A 65 6.50 0.12 -23.52
CA LEU A 65 6.36 0.32 -22.07
C LEU A 65 4.96 0.79 -21.66
N ALA A 66 4.31 1.66 -22.44
CA ALA A 66 2.97 2.15 -22.13
C ALA A 66 1.93 1.02 -22.13
N GLN A 67 2.04 0.07 -23.06
CA GLN A 67 1.19 -1.12 -23.09
C GLN A 67 1.45 -1.97 -21.84
N THR A 68 2.71 -2.25 -21.51
CA THR A 68 3.07 -3.04 -20.33
C THR A 68 2.59 -2.41 -19.02
N ILE A 69 2.69 -1.08 -18.89
CA ILE A 69 2.19 -0.36 -17.71
C ILE A 69 0.66 -0.45 -17.63
N ALA A 70 -0.05 -0.22 -18.73
CA ALA A 70 -1.51 -0.31 -18.77
C ALA A 70 -2.02 -1.72 -18.45
N GLU A 71 -1.41 -2.75 -19.04
CA GLU A 71 -1.70 -4.16 -18.75
C GLU A 71 -1.41 -4.50 -17.29
N GLY A 72 -0.28 -4.01 -16.75
CA GLY A 72 0.10 -4.27 -15.37
C GLY A 72 -0.88 -3.66 -14.36
N LEU A 73 -1.26 -2.40 -14.57
CA LEU A 73 -2.24 -1.70 -13.73
C LEU A 73 -3.61 -2.40 -13.78
N THR A 74 -4.11 -2.70 -14.97
CA THR A 74 -5.41 -3.38 -15.12
C THR A 74 -5.39 -4.80 -14.55
N SER A 75 -4.28 -5.54 -14.70
CA SER A 75 -4.10 -6.89 -14.13
C SER A 75 -4.13 -6.93 -12.60
N VAL A 76 -3.70 -5.85 -11.93
CA VAL A 76 -3.79 -5.73 -10.47
C VAL A 76 -5.12 -5.14 -9.99
N GLY A 77 -6.10 -4.97 -10.90
CA GLY A 77 -7.44 -4.49 -10.61
C GLY A 77 -7.58 -2.97 -10.54
N PHE A 78 -6.63 -2.22 -11.11
CA PHE A 78 -6.78 -0.77 -11.27
C PHE A 78 -7.78 -0.47 -12.38
N ASP A 79 -8.82 0.30 -12.07
CA ASP A 79 -9.82 0.72 -13.05
C ASP A 79 -9.42 2.09 -13.64
N PRO A 80 -9.20 2.20 -14.97
CA PRO A 80 -8.96 3.47 -15.64
C PRO A 80 -9.96 4.58 -15.32
N ALA A 81 -11.21 4.24 -14.97
CA ALA A 81 -12.22 5.22 -14.58
C ALA A 81 -11.86 5.98 -13.29
N TRP A 82 -10.98 5.45 -12.43
CA TRP A 82 -10.58 6.09 -11.17
C TRP A 82 -9.74 7.36 -11.35
N VAL A 83 -9.12 7.54 -12.51
CA VAL A 83 -8.25 8.68 -12.82
C VAL A 83 -8.84 9.63 -13.87
N ARG A 84 -10.00 9.29 -14.45
CA ARG A 84 -10.65 10.14 -15.44
C ARG A 84 -11.07 11.48 -14.80
N ASP A 85 -10.71 12.58 -15.46
CA ASP A 85 -10.95 13.95 -14.99
C ASP A 85 -10.33 14.24 -13.61
N ARG A 86 -9.27 13.49 -13.24
CA ARG A 86 -8.51 13.63 -11.99
C ARG A 86 -7.08 14.03 -12.27
N THR A 87 -6.45 14.66 -11.30
CA THR A 87 -5.02 15.01 -11.39
C THR A 87 -4.17 13.85 -10.87
N VAL A 88 -3.26 13.36 -11.73
CA VAL A 88 -2.26 12.33 -11.42
C VAL A 88 -0.87 12.98 -11.39
N LEU A 89 -0.24 12.98 -10.22
CA LEU A 89 1.14 13.42 -10.06
C LEU A 89 2.09 12.23 -10.18
N LEU A 90 2.93 12.26 -11.20
CA LEU A 90 4.03 11.33 -11.38
C LEU A 90 5.27 11.83 -10.61
N LYS A 91 5.78 11.00 -9.70
CA LYS A 91 6.93 11.30 -8.84
C LYS A 91 8.13 10.44 -9.23
N PRO A 92 8.94 10.85 -10.24
CA PRO A 92 10.17 10.16 -10.59
C PRO A 92 11.20 10.23 -9.46
N ASN A 93 12.20 9.36 -9.53
CA ASN A 93 13.44 9.51 -8.78
C ASN A 93 14.44 10.31 -9.63
N MET A 94 14.92 11.45 -9.14
CA MET A 94 15.92 12.31 -9.79
C MET A 94 17.14 12.58 -8.89
N VAL A 95 17.50 11.64 -8.02
CA VAL A 95 18.70 11.79 -7.18
C VAL A 95 19.97 11.72 -8.03
N GLU A 96 20.76 12.80 -8.01
CA GLU A 96 22.08 12.93 -8.65
C GLU A 96 22.10 12.45 -10.11
N PRO A 97 21.26 13.02 -10.99
CA PRO A 97 21.14 12.55 -12.36
C PRO A 97 22.39 12.89 -13.17
N THR A 98 22.68 12.04 -14.15
CA THR A 98 23.61 12.34 -15.24
C THR A 98 23.19 11.59 -16.48
N ARG A 99 23.31 12.24 -17.66
CA ARG A 99 23.02 11.60 -18.94
C ARG A 99 23.90 10.38 -19.21
N ALA A 100 25.11 10.34 -18.63
CA ALA A 100 26.03 9.21 -18.77
C ALA A 100 25.57 7.94 -18.05
N ALA A 101 24.64 8.05 -17.08
CA ALA A 101 24.17 6.94 -16.26
C ALA A 101 22.67 7.07 -15.96
N SER A 102 21.86 6.98 -17.02
CA SER A 102 20.39 7.10 -16.97
C SER A 102 19.67 6.06 -16.10
N HIS A 103 20.37 5.01 -15.63
CA HIS A 103 19.85 3.97 -14.74
C HIS A 103 19.90 4.33 -13.25
N MET A 104 20.55 5.44 -12.87
CA MET A 104 20.60 5.89 -11.47
C MET A 104 19.27 6.49 -11.03
N THR A 105 18.54 7.09 -11.97
CA THR A 105 17.24 7.75 -11.78
C THR A 105 16.13 6.95 -12.46
N THR A 106 14.89 7.41 -12.33
CA THR A 106 13.81 6.85 -13.16
C THR A 106 14.12 7.18 -14.62
N HIS A 107 14.13 6.15 -15.48
CA HIS A 107 14.42 6.34 -16.89
C HIS A 107 13.33 7.20 -17.58
N PRO A 108 13.68 8.20 -18.41
CA PRO A 108 12.71 9.09 -19.05
C PRO A 108 11.62 8.36 -19.85
N ALA A 109 11.98 7.27 -20.53
CA ALA A 109 11.03 6.44 -21.26
C ALA A 109 9.92 5.84 -20.36
N VAL A 110 10.23 5.53 -19.11
CA VAL A 110 9.24 5.01 -18.14
C VAL A 110 8.30 6.12 -17.70
N VAL A 111 8.82 7.32 -17.44
CA VAL A 111 8.02 8.52 -17.11
C VAL A 111 7.08 8.85 -18.27
N ALA A 112 7.62 8.89 -19.48
CA ALA A 112 6.87 9.14 -20.70
C ALA A 112 5.76 8.10 -20.91
N ALA A 113 6.07 6.82 -20.76
CA ALA A 113 5.11 5.73 -20.91
C ALA A 113 4.00 5.78 -19.85
N ALA A 114 4.34 6.08 -18.59
CA ALA A 114 3.35 6.24 -17.53
C ALA A 114 2.42 7.43 -17.80
N ALA A 115 2.98 8.58 -18.20
CA ALA A 115 2.21 9.76 -18.58
C ALA A 115 1.24 9.47 -19.73
N GLU A 116 1.73 8.79 -20.78
CA GLU A 116 0.91 8.37 -21.92
C GLU A 116 -0.31 7.54 -21.48
N VAL A 117 -0.13 6.59 -20.56
CA VAL A 117 -1.22 5.74 -20.05
C VAL A 117 -2.27 6.58 -19.33
N PHE A 118 -1.86 7.43 -18.37
CA PHE A 118 -2.80 8.23 -17.59
C PHE A 118 -3.50 9.29 -18.42
N LEU A 119 -2.79 9.95 -19.35
CA LEU A 119 -3.40 10.88 -20.31
C LEU A 119 -4.45 10.18 -21.18
N ARG A 120 -4.17 8.98 -21.69
CA ARG A 120 -5.15 8.18 -22.46
C ARG A 120 -6.37 7.78 -21.65
N TRP A 121 -6.23 7.63 -20.34
CA TRP A 121 -7.35 7.36 -19.43
C TRP A 121 -8.14 8.61 -19.02
N GLY A 122 -7.73 9.79 -19.52
CA GLY A 122 -8.42 11.05 -19.30
C GLY A 122 -8.00 11.76 -18.02
N ALA A 123 -6.84 11.44 -17.46
CA ALA A 123 -6.28 12.17 -16.33
C ALA A 123 -5.56 13.46 -16.80
N GLU A 124 -5.53 14.47 -15.93
CA GLU A 124 -4.52 15.52 -16.00
C GLU A 124 -3.22 14.97 -15.40
N VAL A 125 -2.12 15.02 -16.15
CA VAL A 125 -0.83 14.47 -15.68
C VAL A 125 0.17 15.59 -15.40
N ILE A 126 0.78 15.53 -14.22
CA ILE A 126 1.82 16.44 -13.77
C ILE A 126 3.04 15.63 -13.35
N VAL A 127 4.25 16.06 -13.71
CA VAL A 127 5.49 15.48 -13.19
C VAL A 127 5.98 16.36 -12.05
N GLY A 128 6.11 15.82 -10.84
CA GLY A 128 6.57 16.57 -9.68
C GLY A 128 7.78 15.91 -9.04
N GLU A 129 8.87 16.63 -8.84
CA GLU A 129 10.08 16.13 -8.17
C GLU A 129 10.78 17.23 -7.37
N GLY A 130 11.50 16.86 -6.32
CA GLY A 130 12.31 17.76 -5.50
C GLY A 130 13.60 17.03 -5.08
N PRO A 131 14.69 17.14 -5.87
CA PRO A 131 15.88 16.35 -5.63
C PRO A 131 16.61 16.89 -4.40
N GLY A 132 16.95 16.02 -3.46
CA GLY A 132 17.53 16.45 -2.17
C GLY A 132 19.04 16.75 -2.21
N HIS A 133 19.77 16.17 -3.16
CA HIS A 133 21.24 16.25 -3.22
C HIS A 133 21.74 17.31 -4.21
N VAL A 134 20.88 17.73 -5.13
CA VAL A 134 21.18 18.75 -6.14
C VAL A 134 20.27 19.93 -5.89
N ARG A 135 20.85 21.11 -5.66
CA ARG A 135 20.08 22.35 -5.42
C ARG A 135 19.40 22.89 -6.67
N ASP A 136 19.99 22.61 -7.83
CA ASP A 136 19.47 23.06 -9.12
C ASP A 136 18.59 21.97 -9.73
N THR A 137 17.28 22.07 -9.47
CA THR A 137 16.30 21.11 -9.97
C THR A 137 16.16 21.18 -11.50
N GLU A 138 16.37 22.35 -12.11
CA GLU A 138 16.30 22.49 -13.57
C GLU A 138 17.45 21.73 -14.23
N MET A 139 18.67 21.89 -13.73
CA MET A 139 19.81 21.10 -14.17
C MET A 139 19.54 19.60 -13.97
N ALA A 140 19.02 19.19 -12.81
CA ALA A 140 18.68 17.80 -12.55
C ALA A 140 17.63 17.26 -13.55
N LEU A 141 16.63 18.06 -13.90
CA LEU A 141 15.61 17.72 -14.88
C LEU A 141 16.19 17.51 -16.28
N VAL A 142 17.13 18.35 -16.69
CA VAL A 142 17.82 18.25 -17.98
C VAL A 142 18.77 17.06 -18.02
N GLU A 143 19.56 16.86 -16.97
CA GLU A 143 20.53 15.77 -16.86
C GLU A 143 19.89 14.40 -16.72
N SER A 144 18.70 14.31 -16.13
CA SER A 144 17.94 13.07 -16.08
C SER A 144 17.35 12.67 -17.44
N GLY A 145 17.25 13.61 -18.38
CA GLY A 145 16.54 13.44 -19.66
C GLY A 145 15.01 13.52 -19.53
N ILE A 146 14.47 13.75 -18.33
CA ILE A 146 13.02 13.86 -18.10
C ILE A 146 12.48 15.18 -18.69
N ALA A 147 13.31 16.22 -18.79
CA ALA A 147 12.95 17.48 -19.48
C ALA A 147 12.36 17.24 -20.88
N ASP A 148 12.98 16.32 -21.63
CA ASP A 148 12.57 16.00 -23.00
C ASP A 148 11.20 15.31 -23.00
N ALA A 149 10.99 14.34 -22.11
CA ALA A 149 9.69 13.66 -21.94
C ALA A 149 8.55 14.62 -21.52
N VAL A 150 8.84 15.54 -20.60
CA VAL A 150 7.88 16.59 -20.18
C VAL A 150 7.50 17.48 -21.36
N LYS A 151 8.49 17.92 -22.13
CA LYS A 151 8.28 18.80 -23.28
C LYS A 151 7.49 18.11 -24.40
N ASP A 152 7.89 16.91 -24.79
CA ASP A 152 7.30 16.18 -25.91
C ASP A 152 5.81 15.88 -25.70
N GLN A 153 5.43 15.59 -24.45
CA GLN A 153 4.06 15.34 -24.06
C GLN A 153 3.32 16.58 -23.54
N ARG A 154 3.97 17.76 -23.58
CA ARG A 154 3.42 19.05 -23.10
C ARG A 154 2.91 18.98 -21.65
N LEU A 155 3.63 18.23 -20.82
CA LEU A 155 3.35 18.08 -19.40
C LEU A 155 3.84 19.30 -18.62
N ARG A 156 3.28 19.47 -17.42
CA ARG A 156 3.82 20.42 -16.44
C ARG A 156 4.85 19.70 -15.57
N PHE A 157 5.99 20.35 -15.34
CA PHE A 157 6.93 19.96 -14.30
C PHE A 157 6.76 20.87 -13.09
N LEU A 158 6.75 20.29 -11.89
CA LEU A 158 6.71 20.99 -10.62
C LEU A 158 7.95 20.65 -9.81
N ASP A 159 8.72 21.68 -9.47
CA ASP A 159 9.74 21.57 -8.44
C ASP A 159 9.07 21.66 -7.06
N ILE A 160 8.96 20.53 -6.38
CA ILE A 160 8.27 20.46 -5.08
C ILE A 160 9.19 20.82 -3.91
N ASN A 161 10.49 21.10 -4.14
CA ASN A 161 11.39 21.59 -3.07
C ASN A 161 11.03 23.03 -2.67
N TYR A 162 10.51 23.83 -3.60
CA TYR A 162 10.17 25.24 -3.39
C TYR A 162 8.66 25.50 -3.32
N ALA A 163 7.88 24.42 -3.25
CA ALA A 163 6.44 24.47 -3.07
C ALA A 163 6.03 25.11 -1.74
N GLU A 164 4.81 25.65 -1.69
CA GLU A 164 4.15 26.00 -0.44
C GLU A 164 4.03 24.74 0.43
N VAL A 165 4.44 24.82 1.70
CA VAL A 165 4.34 23.70 2.64
C VAL A 165 3.02 23.78 3.41
N ARG A 166 2.30 22.66 3.47
CA ARG A 166 1.05 22.51 4.23
C ARG A 166 1.10 21.32 5.17
N GLU A 167 0.45 21.47 6.31
CA GLU A 167 0.31 20.37 7.28
C GLU A 167 -0.91 19.49 7.00
N ALA A 168 -0.73 18.19 7.15
CA ALA A 168 -1.81 17.20 7.10
C ALA A 168 -1.79 16.33 8.38
N PRO A 169 -2.96 15.89 8.90
CA PRO A 169 -3.01 14.98 10.04
C PRO A 169 -2.27 13.66 9.77
N ASN A 170 -1.48 13.19 10.74
CA ASN A 170 -0.82 11.90 10.66
C ASN A 170 -1.82 10.75 10.91
N ARG A 171 -2.55 10.35 9.87
CA ARG A 171 -3.54 9.26 9.95
C ARG A 171 -2.90 7.89 10.13
N GLY A 172 -1.65 7.73 9.67
CA GLY A 172 -0.91 6.46 9.76
C GLY A 172 -0.51 6.11 11.19
N ARG A 173 -0.29 7.12 12.06
CA ARG A 173 0.08 6.96 13.48
C ARG A 173 1.26 6.00 13.73
N VAL A 174 2.16 5.90 12.76
CA VAL A 174 3.37 5.07 12.85
C VAL A 174 4.46 5.78 13.68
N SER A 175 4.40 7.12 13.75
CA SER A 175 5.24 7.95 14.62
C SER A 175 4.39 8.73 15.64
N VAL A 176 5.05 9.34 16.62
CA VAL A 176 4.42 10.21 17.63
C VAL A 176 3.96 11.57 17.09
N LEU A 177 4.32 11.91 15.85
CA LEU A 177 3.95 13.18 15.23
C LEU A 177 2.44 13.26 15.02
N LYS A 178 1.83 14.40 15.37
CA LYS A 178 0.39 14.65 15.19
C LYS A 178 0.05 15.02 13.74
N THR A 179 0.93 15.77 13.10
CA THR A 179 0.81 16.22 11.71
C THR A 179 2.11 15.89 10.96
N LEU A 180 2.02 15.90 9.63
CA LEU A 180 3.13 15.78 8.70
C LEU A 180 3.05 16.97 7.73
N ALA A 181 4.21 17.54 7.38
CA ALA A 181 4.31 18.64 6.44
C ALA A 181 4.59 18.11 5.03
N PHE A 182 3.86 18.60 4.04
CA PHE A 182 3.99 18.20 2.63
C PHE A 182 3.93 19.42 1.72
N PRO A 183 4.58 19.37 0.54
CA PRO A 183 4.28 20.26 -0.58
C PRO A 183 2.77 20.29 -0.88
N ALA A 184 2.20 21.48 -1.03
CA ALA A 184 0.76 21.68 -1.25
C ALA A 184 0.26 20.88 -2.46
N GLU A 185 1.07 20.77 -3.50
CA GLU A 185 0.75 20.09 -4.76
C GLU A 185 0.64 18.57 -4.57
N LEU A 186 1.40 17.97 -3.64
CA LEU A 186 1.20 16.57 -3.26
C LEU A 186 -0.16 16.37 -2.57
N LEU A 187 -0.62 17.35 -1.79
CA LEU A 187 -1.92 17.26 -1.13
C LEU A 187 -3.10 17.57 -2.08
N SER A 188 -2.84 18.30 -3.16
CA SER A 188 -3.85 18.65 -4.16
C SER A 188 -4.05 17.59 -5.24
N ALA A 189 -3.06 16.73 -5.48
CA ALA A 189 -3.21 15.63 -6.44
C ALA A 189 -4.23 14.59 -5.94
N ASP A 190 -5.13 14.14 -6.82
CA ASP A 190 -6.05 13.04 -6.50
C ASP A 190 -5.30 11.70 -6.41
N TRP A 191 -4.26 11.55 -7.24
CA TRP A 191 -3.41 10.36 -7.28
C TRP A 191 -1.94 10.75 -7.33
N ILE A 192 -1.11 10.02 -6.57
CA ILE A 192 0.35 10.13 -6.62
C ILE A 192 0.92 8.78 -7.05
N VAL A 193 1.71 8.79 -8.11
CA VAL A 193 2.39 7.61 -8.64
C VAL A 193 3.88 7.73 -8.34
N SER A 194 4.34 6.96 -7.36
CA SER A 194 5.77 6.86 -7.06
C SER A 194 6.47 6.00 -8.12
N MET A 195 7.48 6.56 -8.77
CA MET A 195 8.25 5.87 -9.80
C MET A 195 9.69 5.72 -9.31
N PRO A 196 10.13 4.50 -8.94
CA PRO A 196 11.49 4.27 -8.50
C PRO A 196 12.47 4.27 -9.69
N LYS A 197 13.77 4.10 -9.40
CA LYS A 197 14.72 3.65 -10.42
C LYS A 197 14.47 2.15 -10.72
N LEU A 198 14.61 1.76 -11.97
CA LEU A 198 14.45 0.38 -12.45
C LEU A 198 15.76 -0.09 -13.07
#